data_AF-A0A6P5K4R3-F1
#
_entry.id   AF-A0A6P5K4R3-F1
#
_cell.length_a   1.000
_cell.length_b   1.000
_cell.length_c   1.000
_cell.angle_alpha   90.00
_cell.angle_beta   90.00
_cell.angle_gamma   90.00
#
_symmetry.space_group_name_H-M   'P 1'
#
loop_
_entity.id
_entity.type
_entity.pdbx_description
1 polymer ?
#
loop_
_entity_poly.entity_id
_entity_poly.type
_entity_poly.pdbx_seq_one_letter_code
_entity_poly.pdbx_strand_id
1 'polypeptide(L)'
;MEKDPGSFKASYTMWCFDPLERKCLQFLYGGCVGNENRFLTRRECYQRCAPKSADNSLFWDEDEEINIGLIVGIIVGCVSIIVLLVTLTVVFLKKKKKKKKKKKKKKKK
;
A
#
# COMPACT_ATOMS: atom_id res chain seq x y z
N MET A 1 1.97 -13.17 24.75
CA MET A 1 1.23 -13.03 26.02
C MET A 1 -0.25 -13.17 25.69
N GLU A 2 -1.05 -13.82 26.54
CA GLU A 2 -2.49 -13.95 26.32
C GLU A 2 -3.23 -12.66 26.74
N LYS A 3 -4.51 -12.52 26.38
CA LYS A 3 -5.38 -11.45 26.91
C LYS A 3 -5.73 -11.70 28.38
N ASP A 4 -5.69 -10.65 29.21
CA ASP A 4 -6.00 -10.75 30.64
C ASP A 4 -7.10 -9.75 31.05
N PRO A 5 -8.31 -10.22 31.37
CA PRO A 5 -9.41 -9.34 31.77
C PRO A 5 -9.21 -8.68 33.14
N GLY A 6 -8.28 -9.13 33.98
CA GLY A 6 -8.13 -8.61 35.35
C GLY A 6 -9.31 -8.97 36.28
N SER A 7 -9.33 -8.42 37.50
CA SER A 7 -10.24 -8.88 38.58
C SER A 7 -11.35 -7.90 38.99
N PHE A 8 -11.80 -7.03 38.10
CA PHE A 8 -12.78 -5.99 38.41
C PHE A 8 -14.01 -6.04 37.48
N LYS A 9 -15.14 -5.48 37.94
CA LYS A 9 -16.44 -5.52 37.23
C LYS A 9 -16.67 -4.34 36.27
N ALA A 10 -15.65 -3.52 36.00
CA ALA A 10 -15.77 -2.51 34.94
C ALA A 10 -15.54 -3.16 33.57
N SER A 11 -16.06 -2.57 32.51
CA SER A 11 -15.95 -3.11 31.15
C SER A 11 -15.35 -2.06 30.23
N TYR A 12 -14.03 -2.13 30.03
CA TYR A 12 -13.32 -1.26 29.10
C TYR A 12 -12.94 -2.04 27.84
N THR A 13 -13.38 -1.55 26.67
CA THR A 13 -12.93 -2.10 25.39
C THR A 13 -11.47 -1.69 25.15
N MET A 14 -10.59 -2.68 25.08
CA MET A 14 -9.16 -2.52 24.88
C MET A 14 -8.70 -3.42 23.73
N TRP A 15 -7.48 -3.21 23.25
CA TRP A 15 -6.85 -4.02 22.21
C TRP A 15 -5.77 -4.92 22.79
N CYS A 16 -5.72 -6.19 22.40
CA CYS A 16 -4.63 -7.12 22.72
C CYS A 16 -4.08 -7.74 21.44
N PHE A 17 -2.78 -8.00 21.38
CA PHE A 17 -2.16 -8.69 20.26
C PHE A 17 -2.27 -10.20 20.43
N ASP A 18 -2.87 -10.87 19.47
CA ASP A 18 -2.87 -12.33 19.35
C ASP A 18 -1.70 -12.77 18.47
N PRO A 19 -0.69 -13.49 19.02
CA PRO A 19 0.46 -13.93 18.25
C PRO A 19 0.16 -15.09 17.29
N LEU A 20 -0.92 -15.85 17.51
CA LEU A 20 -1.36 -16.93 16.62
C LEU A 20 -1.99 -16.34 15.36
N GLU A 21 -2.88 -15.37 15.53
CA GLU A 21 -3.51 -14.66 14.40
C GLU A 21 -2.64 -13.55 13.81
N ARG A 22 -1.60 -13.13 14.54
CA ARG A 22 -0.77 -11.94 14.27
C ARG A 22 -1.60 -10.66 14.13
N LYS A 23 -2.64 -10.53 14.95
CA LYS A 23 -3.61 -9.43 14.87
C LYS A 23 -3.90 -8.81 16.23
N CYS A 24 -4.26 -7.53 16.20
CA CYS A 24 -4.79 -6.84 17.37
C CYS A 24 -6.30 -7.03 17.45
N LEU A 25 -6.76 -7.75 18.46
CA LEU A 25 -8.16 -8.07 18.72
C LEU A 25 -8.69 -7.19 19.86
N GLN A 26 -9.97 -6.88 19.82
CA GLN A 26 -10.63 -6.20 20.94
C GLN A 26 -10.96 -7.21 22.05
N PHE A 27 -10.83 -6.77 23.30
CA PHE A 27 -11.27 -7.53 24.46
C PHE A 27 -11.80 -6.59 25.54
N LEU A 28 -12.61 -7.14 26.46
CA LEU A 28 -13.10 -6.44 27.63
C LEU A 28 -12.12 -6.58 28.77
N TYR A 29 -11.67 -5.44 29.28
CA TYR A 29 -10.80 -5.33 30.44
C TYR A 29 -11.59 -4.84 31.66
N GLY A 30 -11.38 -5.53 32.78
CA GLY A 30 -12.03 -5.34 34.08
C GLY A 30 -11.78 -3.99 34.74
N GLY A 31 -10.76 -3.25 34.29
CA GLY A 31 -10.41 -1.92 34.78
C GLY A 31 -9.21 -1.86 35.71
N CYS A 32 -8.74 -3.01 36.22
CA CYS A 32 -7.61 -3.08 37.14
C CYS A 32 -6.96 -4.48 37.10
N VAL A 33 -5.65 -4.55 37.38
CA VAL A 33 -4.79 -5.75 37.27
C VAL A 33 -4.58 -6.19 35.80
N GLY A 34 -4.03 -7.38 35.58
CA GLY A 34 -3.79 -7.94 34.25
C GLY A 34 -2.38 -7.68 33.72
N ASN A 35 -2.18 -7.95 32.43
CA ASN A 35 -0.87 -7.86 31.78
C ASN A 35 -0.73 -6.67 30.82
N GLU A 36 0.48 -6.51 30.26
CA GLU A 36 0.83 -5.41 29.35
C GLU A 36 0.34 -5.61 27.92
N ASN A 37 -0.25 -6.76 27.58
CA ASN A 37 -0.84 -7.00 26.26
C ASN A 37 -2.23 -6.36 26.15
N ARG A 38 -2.28 -5.04 26.40
CA ARG A 38 -3.49 -4.23 26.47
C ARG A 38 -3.18 -2.80 26.04
N PHE A 39 -3.88 -2.33 25.02
CA PHE A 39 -3.65 -1.04 24.39
C PHE A 39 -4.97 -0.29 24.18
N LEU A 40 -4.92 1.05 24.22
CA LEU A 40 -6.13 1.86 24.04
C LEU A 40 -6.57 1.89 22.57
N THR A 41 -5.62 1.78 21.65
CA THR A 41 -5.88 1.84 20.21
C THR A 41 -5.32 0.64 19.48
N ARG A 42 -5.99 0.25 18.39
CA ARG A 42 -5.51 -0.80 17.47
C ARG A 42 -4.10 -0.49 16.97
N ARG A 43 -3.86 0.77 16.62
CA ARG A 43 -2.57 1.27 16.11
C ARG A 43 -1.44 1.05 17.11
N GLU A 44 -1.65 1.44 18.37
CA GLU A 44 -0.65 1.26 19.43
C GLU A 44 -0.30 -0.22 19.62
N CYS A 45 -1.32 -1.09 19.60
CA CYS A 45 -1.11 -2.54 19.67
C CYS A 45 -0.24 -3.06 18.52
N TYR A 46 -0.53 -2.69 17.26
CA TYR A 46 0.28 -3.13 16.12
C TYR A 46 1.68 -2.52 16.15
N GLN A 47 1.82 -1.25 16.50
CA GLN A 47 3.14 -0.61 16.62
C GLN A 47 4.03 -1.30 17.66
N ARG A 48 3.44 -1.78 18.76
CA ARG A 48 4.17 -2.45 19.83
C ARG A 48 4.50 -3.90 19.51
N CYS A 49 3.56 -4.63 18.90
CA CYS A 49 3.59 -6.09 18.82
C CYS A 49 3.71 -6.68 17.41
N ALA A 50 3.41 -5.92 16.35
CA ALA A 50 3.55 -6.41 14.99
C ALA A 50 5.03 -6.70 14.68
N PRO A 51 5.34 -7.82 14.01
CA PRO A 51 6.69 -8.11 13.58
C PRO A 51 7.15 -7.02 12.61
N LYS A 52 8.26 -6.35 12.92
CA LYS A 52 8.98 -5.49 11.97
C LYS A 52 9.64 -6.38 10.92
N SER A 53 8.88 -6.84 9.93
CA SER A 53 9.48 -7.54 8.80
C SER A 53 10.37 -6.57 8.04
N ALA A 54 11.68 -6.73 8.21
CA ALA A 54 12.69 -6.08 7.38
C ALA A 54 12.73 -6.77 6.01
N ASP A 55 11.75 -6.50 5.15
CA ASP A 55 11.84 -6.65 3.68
C ASP A 55 10.60 -6.00 3.04
N ASN A 56 10.83 -5.17 2.02
CA ASN A 56 9.91 -4.48 1.10
C ASN A 56 8.38 -4.53 1.32
N SER A 57 7.78 -3.37 1.61
CA SER A 57 6.42 -2.99 1.21
C SER A 57 6.41 -1.47 0.99
N LEU A 58 6.37 -0.88 -0.21
CA LEU A 58 5.36 -1.09 -1.25
C LEU A 58 4.04 -1.61 -0.65
N PHE A 59 3.24 -0.64 -0.19
CA PHE A 59 1.83 -0.76 0.19
C PHE A 59 1.53 -1.50 1.50
N TRP A 60 1.00 -0.75 2.49
CA TRP A 60 -0.15 -0.99 3.38
C TRP A 60 0.05 -0.21 4.69
N ASP A 61 -0.81 0.77 4.96
CA ASP A 61 -1.38 0.96 6.30
C ASP A 61 -2.80 1.52 6.11
N GLU A 62 -3.77 0.79 6.66
CA GLU A 62 -5.18 1.16 6.82
C GLU A 62 -5.28 2.44 7.67
N ASP A 63 -5.98 3.46 7.14
CA ASP A 63 -6.67 4.57 7.83
C ASP A 63 -6.64 5.92 7.06
N GLU A 64 -6.41 5.92 5.73
CA GLU A 64 -6.91 7.00 4.86
C GLU A 64 -7.66 6.44 3.64
N GLU A 65 -8.84 7.00 3.41
CA GLU A 65 -9.84 6.62 2.40
C GLU A 65 -9.40 7.01 0.97
N ILE A 66 -8.19 6.60 0.56
CA ILE A 66 -7.76 6.72 -0.82
C ILE A 66 -8.27 5.49 -1.56
N ASN A 67 -9.34 5.66 -2.33
CA ASN A 67 -9.88 4.61 -3.19
C ASN A 67 -8.77 3.98 -4.03
N ILE A 68 -8.45 2.71 -3.81
CA ILE A 68 -7.40 1.98 -4.56
C ILE A 68 -7.66 2.08 -6.07
N GLY A 69 -8.93 2.11 -6.47
CA GLY A 69 -9.34 2.35 -7.85
C GLY A 69 -8.84 3.68 -8.44
N LEU A 70 -8.73 4.74 -7.65
CA LEU A 70 -8.22 6.05 -8.09
C LEU A 70 -6.72 6.01 -8.33
N ILE A 71 -5.93 5.43 -7.41
CA ILE A 71 -4.47 5.30 -7.57
C ILE A 71 -4.16 4.42 -8.79
N VAL A 72 -4.77 3.23 -8.86
CA VAL A 72 -4.56 2.29 -9.96
C VAL A 72 -5.02 2.93 -11.28
N GLY A 73 -6.14 3.65 -11.28
CA GLY A 73 -6.62 4.40 -12.44
C GLY A 73 -5.64 5.46 -12.94
N ILE A 74 -5.07 6.27 -12.04
CA ILE A 74 -4.07 7.28 -12.40
C ILE A 74 -2.81 6.64 -12.98
N ILE A 75 -2.31 5.57 -12.34
CA ILE A 75 -1.10 4.88 -12.79
C ILE A 75 -1.31 4.28 -14.19
N VAL A 76 -2.40 3.54 -14.40
CA VAL A 76 -2.73 2.93 -15.71
C VAL A 76 -2.94 4.02 -16.77
N GLY A 77 -3.60 5.12 -16.39
CA GLY A 77 -3.79 6.29 -17.24
C GLY A 77 -2.45 6.88 -17.70
N CYS A 78 -1.57 7.24 -16.77
CA CYS A 78 -0.25 7.78 -17.08
C CYS A 78 0.59 6.83 -17.95
N VAL A 79 0.60 5.53 -17.64
CA VAL A 79 1.32 4.53 -18.43
C VAL A 79 0.77 4.45 -19.85
N SER A 80 -0.55 4.43 -20.02
CA SER A 80 -1.17 4.37 -21.34
C SER A 80 -0.85 5.61 -22.19
N ILE A 81 -0.87 6.80 -21.58
CA ILE A 81 -0.52 8.07 -22.24
C ILE A 81 0.96 8.05 -22.66
N ILE A 82 1.86 7.63 -21.77
CA ILE A 82 3.29 7.55 -22.08
C ILE A 82 3.53 6.58 -23.25
N VAL A 83 2.90 5.41 -23.26
CA VAL A 83 3.01 4.45 -24.35
C VAL A 83 2.50 5.04 -25.67
N LEU A 84 1.38 5.77 -25.66
CA LEU A 84 0.86 6.45 -26.85
C LEU A 84 1.82 7.54 -27.36
N LEU A 85 2.39 8.36 -26.47
CA LEU A 85 3.37 9.38 -26.87
C LEU A 85 4.65 8.76 -27.43
N VAL A 86 5.16 7.70 -26.80
CA VAL A 86 6.35 6.98 -27.29
C VAL A 86 6.08 6.34 -28.65
N THR A 87 4.93 5.69 -28.84
CA THR A 87 4.59 5.07 -30.13
C THR A 87 4.44 6.14 -31.24
N LEU A 88 3.75 7.25 -30.98
CA LEU A 88 3.59 8.34 -31.94
C LEU A 88 4.93 8.99 -32.31
N THR A 89 5.79 9.28 -31.32
CA THR A 89 7.12 9.85 -31.55
C THR A 89 7.99 8.89 -32.38
N VAL A 90 8.02 7.60 -32.04
CA VAL A 90 8.75 6.57 -32.80
C VAL A 90 8.24 6.46 -34.24
N VAL A 91 6.92 6.45 -34.46
CA VAL A 91 6.31 6.41 -35.79
C VAL A 91 6.68 7.66 -36.60
N PHE A 92 6.62 8.84 -35.99
CA PHE A 92 6.98 10.11 -36.63
C PHE A 92 8.47 10.15 -36.99
N LEU A 93 9.36 9.69 -36.11
CA LEU A 93 10.80 9.55 -36.38
C LEU A 93 11.06 8.57 -37.53
N LYS A 94 10.36 7.42 -37.56
CA LYS A 94 10.42 6.46 -38.68
C LYS A 94 9.93 7.10 -39.99
N LYS A 95 8.84 7.88 -39.97
CA LYS A 95 8.32 8.60 -41.14
C LYS A 95 9.31 9.66 -41.65
N LYS A 96 9.92 10.45 -40.75
CA LYS A 96 11.00 11.40 -41.09
C LYS A 96 12.21 10.69 -41.70
N LYS A 97 12.68 9.58 -41.13
CA LYS A 97 13.77 8.76 -41.70
C LYS A 97 13.41 8.22 -43.09
N LYS A 98 12.19 7.70 -43.30
CA LYS A 98 11.72 7.25 -44.62
C LYS A 98 11.70 8.39 -45.65
N LYS A 99 11.18 9.58 -45.29
CA LYS A 99 11.18 10.77 -46.17
C LYS A 99 12.61 11.20 -46.54
N LYS A 100 13.55 11.24 -45.57
CA LYS A 100 14.97 11.54 -45.83
C LYS A 100 15.61 10.52 -46.78
N LYS A 101 15.35 9.20 -46.59
CA LYS A 101 15.83 8.14 -47.50
C LYS A 101 15.28 8.31 -48.93
N LYS A 102 13.98 8.61 -49.11
CA LYS A 102 13.37 8.88 -50.42
C LYS A 102 13.99 10.10 -51.12
N LYS A 103 14.23 11.20 -50.39
CA LYS A 103 14.91 12.41 -50.94
C LYS A 103 16.35 12.10 -51.39
N LYS A 104 17.12 11.32 -50.61
CA LYS A 104 18.49 10.91 -51.01
C LYS A 104 18.51 10.04 -52.28
N LYS A 105 17.55 9.12 -52.45
CA LYS A 105 17.44 8.30 -53.67
C LYS A 105 17.13 9.14 -54.92
N LYS A 106 16.26 10.15 -54.82
CA LYS A 106 15.92 11.05 -55.93
C LYS A 106 17.08 11.96 -56.40
N LYS A 107 18.05 12.28 -55.53
CA LYS A 107 19.23 13.09 -55.89
C LYS A 107 20.36 12.29 -56.57
N LYS A 108 20.28 10.95 -56.58
CA LYS A 108 21.30 10.05 -57.16
C LYS A 108 20.91 9.51 -58.54
N LYS A 109 19.73 9.87 -59.05
CA LYS A 109 19.22 9.54 -60.38
C LYS A 109 19.10 10.84 -61.15
#